data_AF-A0A0G2B1R7-F1
#
_entry.id   AF-A0A0G2B1R7-F1
#
_cell.length_a   1.000
_cell.length_b   1.000
_cell.length_c   1.000
_cell.angle_alpha   90.00
_cell.angle_beta   90.00
_cell.angle_gamma   90.00
#
_symmetry.space_group_name_H-M   'P 1'
#
loop_
_entity.id
_entity.type
_entity.pdbx_description
1 polymer ?
#
loop_
_entity_poly.entity_id
_entity_poly.type
_entity_poly.pdbx_seq_one_letter_code
_entity_poly.pdbx_strand_id
1 'polypeptide(L)'
;MSDRIIAILKKELDELAVHGELRADVRQNKLKEALQYLVLDFIYHHPEYSKWVMYGGSALRIIHGLDRMSVDLDFEVAHDVDKTFLEELRKETETHFANTYGTTGDFFTLKIISTRSLLLKFNVGNVLDFGHTSKQVHVKIDLNHFVAPKTVTERRPINHGQTSFVILTYNKGALMASKIAAILLREERGVGNNTYNYKGRDIYDLLWYMKEKTTPDFDYLNAKLTERKKAIPDIRTLFDTLTVDILNYEKMDDCLKDDLSYLFENPHQFDTWSRTWRDSYLRYLNDYKIRIITKLDKIRVNHWVLIGKADEHDFEYWYKTTENSLGRIVYRLHEDCIIYGEHDVSVEIDEELEGLIEFSSNILYSRTEAEEKKLKRYATLFHKKTENYFKKTNRVMLGDVIATKVIRMTADNLNPKEQILLNRSALESRELDDFLK
;
A
#
# COMPACT_ATOMS: atom_id res chain seq x y z
N MET A 1 -32.85 -2.90 -21.46
CA MET A 1 -32.43 -4.31 -21.36
C MET A 1 -31.34 -4.44 -20.31
N SER A 2 -31.72 -4.29 -19.03
CA SER A 2 -30.88 -4.42 -17.83
C SER A 2 -30.58 -5.88 -17.43
N ASP A 3 -31.02 -6.84 -18.24
CA ASP A 3 -31.02 -8.27 -17.95
C ASP A 3 -29.61 -8.83 -17.71
N ARG A 4 -28.57 -8.26 -18.36
CA ARG A 4 -27.18 -8.66 -18.13
C ARG A 4 -26.70 -8.32 -16.72
N ILE A 5 -27.01 -7.11 -16.21
CA ILE A 5 -26.66 -6.73 -14.84
C ILE A 5 -27.41 -7.63 -13.86
N ILE A 6 -28.71 -7.85 -14.07
CA ILE A 6 -29.52 -8.74 -13.22
C ILE A 6 -28.95 -10.17 -13.20
N ALA A 7 -28.53 -10.71 -14.35
CA ALA A 7 -27.94 -12.04 -14.42
C ALA A 7 -26.62 -12.14 -13.63
N ILE A 8 -25.75 -11.13 -13.71
CA ILE A 8 -24.52 -11.04 -12.91
C ILE A 8 -24.87 -11.03 -11.43
N LEU A 9 -25.78 -10.15 -11.01
CA LEU A 9 -26.18 -10.02 -9.61
C LEU A 9 -26.86 -11.27 -9.04
N LYS A 10 -27.70 -11.93 -9.83
CA LYS A 10 -28.34 -13.17 -9.43
C LYS A 10 -27.30 -14.27 -9.17
N LYS A 11 -26.31 -14.39 -10.07
CA LYS A 11 -25.22 -15.35 -9.89
C LYS A 11 -24.47 -15.14 -8.57
N GLU A 12 -24.16 -13.89 -8.22
CA GLU A 12 -23.48 -13.58 -6.95
C GLU A 12 -24.31 -13.96 -5.72
N LEU A 13 -25.64 -13.80 -5.77
CA LEU A 13 -26.52 -14.24 -4.68
C LEU A 13 -26.59 -15.77 -4.59
N ASP A 14 -26.66 -16.46 -5.73
CA ASP A 14 -26.71 -17.92 -5.80
C ASP A 14 -25.40 -18.53 -5.25
N GLU A 15 -24.24 -17.93 -5.55
CA GLU A 15 -22.94 -18.34 -4.98
C GLU A 15 -22.88 -18.09 -3.47
N LEU A 16 -23.41 -16.94 -3.01
CA LEU A 16 -23.41 -16.59 -1.59
C LEU A 16 -24.35 -17.50 -0.77
N ALA A 17 -25.41 -18.06 -1.37
CA ALA A 17 -26.35 -18.96 -0.71
C ALA A 17 -25.69 -20.26 -0.20
N VAL A 18 -24.51 -20.63 -0.70
CA VAL A 18 -23.72 -21.78 -0.22
C VAL A 18 -23.34 -21.62 1.27
N HIS A 19 -23.26 -20.39 1.78
CA HIS A 19 -22.97 -20.10 3.18
C HIS A 19 -24.20 -20.13 4.10
N GLY A 20 -25.37 -20.52 3.58
CA GLY A 20 -26.63 -20.60 4.33
C GLY A 20 -27.40 -19.28 4.37
N GLU A 21 -28.37 -19.18 5.28
CA GLU A 21 -29.17 -17.96 5.44
C GLU A 21 -28.35 -16.82 6.07
N LEU A 22 -27.85 -15.93 5.21
CA LEU A 22 -27.12 -14.74 5.63
C LEU A 22 -28.06 -13.55 5.90
N ARG A 23 -27.53 -12.53 6.59
CA ARG A 23 -28.23 -11.26 6.81
C ARG A 23 -28.48 -10.55 5.48
N ALA A 24 -29.58 -9.81 5.41
CA ALA A 24 -29.93 -9.00 4.23
C ALA A 24 -28.84 -7.98 3.87
N ASP A 25 -28.19 -7.38 4.87
CA ASP A 25 -27.08 -6.44 4.70
C ASP A 25 -25.88 -7.09 3.98
N VAL A 26 -25.56 -8.34 4.31
CA VAL A 26 -24.46 -9.11 3.70
C VAL A 26 -24.76 -9.36 2.23
N ARG A 27 -25.97 -9.82 1.91
CA ARG A 27 -26.42 -9.99 0.51
C ARG A 27 -26.37 -8.67 -0.27
N GLN A 28 -26.84 -7.57 0.32
CA GLN A 28 -26.79 -6.26 -0.33
C GLN A 28 -25.35 -5.80 -0.61
N ASN A 29 -24.42 -6.03 0.32
CA ASN A 29 -23.00 -5.70 0.13
C ASN A 29 -22.35 -6.58 -0.95
N LYS A 30 -22.71 -7.85 -1.04
CA LYS A 30 -22.25 -8.73 -2.12
C LYS A 30 -22.67 -8.22 -3.50
N LEU A 31 -23.93 -7.82 -3.65
CA LEU A 31 -24.42 -7.18 -4.89
C LEU A 31 -23.65 -5.89 -5.19
N LYS A 32 -23.30 -5.13 -4.16
CA LYS A 32 -22.55 -3.89 -4.30
C LYS A 32 -21.13 -4.14 -4.84
N GLU A 33 -20.42 -5.14 -4.35
CA GLU A 33 -19.10 -5.50 -4.88
C GLU A 33 -19.17 -5.87 -6.36
N ALA A 34 -20.18 -6.65 -6.77
CA ALA A 34 -20.36 -7.00 -8.18
C ALA A 34 -20.57 -5.76 -9.07
N LEU A 35 -21.39 -4.81 -8.60
CA LEU A 35 -21.62 -3.54 -9.31
C LEU A 35 -20.36 -2.67 -9.36
N GLN A 36 -19.51 -2.69 -8.32
CA GLN A 36 -18.25 -1.96 -8.32
C GLN A 36 -17.34 -2.40 -9.47
N TYR A 37 -17.28 -3.69 -9.81
CA TYR A 37 -16.49 -4.16 -10.97
C TYR A 37 -16.98 -3.57 -12.29
N LEU A 38 -18.29 -3.38 -12.46
CA LEU A 38 -18.84 -2.74 -13.68
C LEU A 38 -18.46 -1.25 -13.75
N VAL A 39 -18.43 -0.58 -12.59
CA VAL A 39 -18.01 0.83 -12.49
C VAL A 39 -16.52 0.98 -12.76
N LEU A 40 -15.70 0.09 -12.22
CA LEU A 40 -14.26 0.09 -12.45
C LEU A 40 -13.91 -0.23 -13.90
N ASP A 41 -14.65 -1.12 -14.54
CA ASP A 41 -14.52 -1.41 -15.97
C ASP A 41 -14.74 -0.14 -16.81
N PHE A 42 -15.77 0.66 -16.49
CA PHE A 42 -15.95 1.97 -17.11
C PHE A 42 -14.79 2.93 -16.84
N ILE A 43 -14.43 3.14 -15.57
CA ILE A 43 -13.40 4.11 -15.16
C ILE A 43 -12.06 3.81 -15.83
N TYR A 44 -11.62 2.54 -15.80
CA TYR A 44 -10.29 2.17 -16.28
C TYR A 44 -10.18 1.95 -17.79
N HIS A 45 -11.30 1.95 -18.52
CA HIS A 45 -11.32 2.07 -19.98
C HIS A 45 -11.51 3.51 -20.47
N HIS A 46 -11.80 4.46 -19.58
CA HIS A 46 -11.95 5.86 -19.95
C HIS A 46 -10.57 6.52 -20.19
N PRO A 47 -10.36 7.30 -21.28
CA PRO A 47 -9.08 7.94 -21.58
C PRO A 47 -8.62 8.94 -20.50
N GLU A 48 -9.56 9.54 -19.78
CA GLU A 48 -9.27 10.46 -18.69
C GLU A 48 -9.21 9.77 -17.33
N TYR A 49 -10.19 8.93 -17.01
CA TYR A 49 -10.40 8.40 -15.65
C TYR A 49 -9.50 7.22 -15.32
N SER A 50 -8.92 6.56 -16.33
CA SER A 50 -7.92 5.48 -16.16
C SER A 50 -6.65 5.92 -15.44
N LYS A 51 -6.45 7.23 -15.26
CA LYS A 51 -5.33 7.83 -14.53
C LYS A 51 -5.63 8.05 -13.04
N TRP A 52 -6.85 7.78 -12.59
CA TRP A 52 -7.21 7.91 -11.18
C TRP A 52 -6.57 6.81 -10.34
N VAL A 53 -5.98 7.18 -9.22
CA VAL A 53 -5.31 6.23 -8.32
C VAL A 53 -6.32 5.71 -7.32
N MET A 54 -6.72 4.44 -7.47
CA MET A 54 -7.62 3.79 -6.51
C MET A 54 -6.88 3.49 -5.21
N TYR A 55 -7.51 3.79 -4.08
CA TYR A 55 -6.96 3.55 -2.75
C TYR A 55 -8.05 3.08 -1.77
N GLY A 56 -7.71 2.98 -0.49
CA GLY A 56 -8.66 2.63 0.55
C GLY A 56 -9.04 1.14 0.60
N GLY A 57 -10.21 0.85 1.19
CA GLY A 57 -10.63 -0.52 1.50
C GLY A 57 -10.93 -1.37 0.26
N SER A 58 -11.42 -0.75 -0.82
CA SER A 58 -11.76 -1.46 -2.05
C SER A 58 -10.50 -1.83 -2.84
N ALA A 59 -9.46 -0.99 -2.83
CA ALA A 59 -8.15 -1.38 -3.37
C ALA A 59 -7.63 -2.62 -2.63
N LEU A 60 -7.71 -2.64 -1.31
CA LEU A 60 -7.28 -3.78 -0.49
C LEU A 60 -8.08 -5.05 -0.79
N ARG A 61 -9.40 -4.95 -0.94
CA ARG A 61 -10.29 -6.06 -1.29
C ARG A 61 -10.01 -6.62 -2.68
N ILE A 62 -10.00 -5.77 -3.71
CA ILE A 62 -9.95 -6.20 -5.11
C ILE A 62 -8.53 -6.63 -5.51
N ILE A 63 -7.50 -5.91 -5.04
CA ILE A 63 -6.11 -6.12 -5.48
C ILE A 63 -5.38 -7.12 -4.58
N HIS A 64 -5.67 -7.11 -3.28
CA HIS A 64 -4.93 -7.89 -2.30
C HIS A 64 -5.76 -8.96 -1.58
N GLY A 65 -7.04 -9.13 -1.94
CA GLY A 65 -7.87 -10.21 -1.43
C GLY A 65 -8.24 -10.07 0.05
N LEU A 66 -8.50 -8.85 0.52
CA LEU A 66 -9.03 -8.61 1.88
C LEU A 66 -10.28 -9.46 2.13
N ASP A 67 -10.38 -10.12 3.29
CA ASP A 67 -11.52 -11.01 3.62
C ASP A 67 -12.87 -10.28 3.70
N ARG A 68 -12.89 -9.10 4.34
CA ARG A 68 -14.13 -8.31 4.46
C ARG A 68 -14.45 -7.62 3.13
N MET A 69 -15.74 -7.56 2.82
CA MET A 69 -16.28 -6.80 1.71
C MET A 69 -16.02 -5.30 1.88
N SER A 70 -16.01 -4.57 0.75
CA SER A 70 -15.86 -3.11 0.72
C SER A 70 -17.02 -2.43 0.01
N VAL A 71 -17.36 -1.21 0.48
CA VAL A 71 -18.62 -0.55 0.12
C VAL A 71 -18.49 0.68 -0.78
N ASP A 72 -17.35 1.36 -0.76
CA ASP A 72 -17.13 2.63 -1.46
C ASP A 72 -15.94 2.51 -2.42
N LEU A 73 -15.95 3.19 -3.56
CA LEU A 73 -14.80 3.32 -4.45
C LEU A 73 -14.13 4.67 -4.20
N ASP A 74 -12.94 4.65 -3.62
CA ASP A 74 -12.17 5.85 -3.30
C ASP A 74 -11.00 6.02 -4.29
N PHE A 75 -10.88 7.22 -4.85
CA PHE A 75 -9.80 7.58 -5.78
C PHE A 75 -9.11 8.86 -5.34
N GLU A 76 -7.80 8.93 -5.58
CA GLU A 76 -7.02 10.17 -5.56
C GLU A 76 -6.76 10.62 -7.00
N VAL A 77 -6.96 11.92 -7.25
CA VAL A 77 -6.83 12.55 -8.56
C VAL A 77 -5.89 13.75 -8.48
N ALA A 78 -5.19 14.05 -9.57
CA ALA A 78 -4.18 15.11 -9.64
C ALA A 78 -4.75 16.49 -10.05
N HIS A 79 -6.07 16.62 -10.14
CA HIS A 79 -6.77 17.85 -10.52
C HIS A 79 -7.88 18.16 -9.52
N ASP A 80 -8.28 19.42 -9.46
CA ASP A 80 -9.42 19.84 -8.65
C ASP A 80 -10.71 19.19 -9.16
N VAL A 81 -11.52 18.69 -8.22
CA VAL A 81 -12.84 18.13 -8.51
C VAL A 81 -13.88 19.22 -8.25
N ASP A 82 -14.50 19.71 -9.33
CA ASP A 82 -15.57 20.70 -9.24
C ASP A 82 -16.92 20.13 -9.67
N LYS A 83 -17.97 20.95 -9.56
CA LYS A 83 -19.33 20.55 -9.93
C LYS A 83 -19.44 20.24 -11.44
N THR A 84 -18.70 20.95 -12.29
CA THR A 84 -18.74 20.77 -13.74
C THR A 84 -18.23 19.39 -14.11
N PHE A 85 -17.07 19.04 -13.55
CA PHE A 85 -16.45 17.73 -13.71
C PHE A 85 -17.37 16.60 -13.22
N LEU A 86 -18.01 16.77 -12.05
CA LEU A 86 -18.94 15.76 -11.55
C LEU A 86 -20.20 15.59 -12.41
N GLU A 87 -20.70 16.66 -13.03
CA GLU A 87 -21.81 16.57 -13.99
C GLU A 87 -21.39 15.91 -15.31
N GLU A 88 -20.16 16.13 -15.76
CA GLU A 88 -19.58 15.45 -16.92
C GLU A 88 -19.42 13.95 -16.64
N LEU A 89 -18.74 13.58 -15.55
CA LEU A 89 -18.62 12.21 -15.08
C LEU A 89 -19.98 11.53 -14.95
N ARG A 90 -20.97 12.23 -14.39
CA ARG A 90 -22.34 11.72 -14.29
C ARG A 90 -22.92 11.40 -15.67
N LYS A 91 -22.87 12.32 -16.62
CA LYS A 91 -23.44 12.14 -17.97
C LYS A 91 -22.74 11.03 -18.74
N GLU A 92 -21.42 10.95 -18.64
CA GLU A 92 -20.65 9.88 -19.28
C GLU A 92 -20.95 8.51 -18.66
N THR A 93 -21.11 8.45 -17.33
CA THR A 93 -21.53 7.22 -16.65
C THR A 93 -22.95 6.81 -17.08
N GLU A 94 -23.91 7.74 -17.14
CA GLU A 94 -25.28 7.46 -17.63
C GLU A 94 -25.24 6.91 -19.05
N THR A 95 -24.47 7.54 -19.94
CA THR A 95 -24.34 7.17 -21.34
C THR A 95 -23.68 5.80 -21.49
N HIS A 96 -22.60 5.53 -20.74
CA HIS A 96 -21.92 4.24 -20.75
C HIS A 96 -22.87 3.11 -20.30
N PHE A 97 -23.56 3.27 -19.17
CA PHE A 97 -24.46 2.22 -18.67
C PHE A 97 -25.66 1.98 -19.58
N ALA A 98 -26.22 3.03 -20.19
CA ALA A 98 -27.28 2.90 -21.18
C ALA A 98 -26.81 2.13 -22.43
N ASN A 99 -25.63 2.48 -22.98
CA ASN A 99 -25.12 1.87 -24.21
C ASN A 99 -24.61 0.43 -24.01
N THR A 100 -23.91 0.18 -22.91
CA THR A 100 -23.24 -1.11 -22.65
C THR A 100 -24.19 -2.14 -22.04
N TYR A 101 -25.10 -1.70 -21.16
CA TYR A 101 -25.96 -2.58 -20.37
C TYR A 101 -27.46 -2.31 -20.58
N GLY A 102 -27.83 -1.46 -21.53
CA GLY A 102 -29.24 -1.19 -21.85
C GLY A 102 -30.04 -0.65 -20.66
N THR A 103 -29.41 0.04 -19.72
CA THR A 103 -30.10 0.53 -18.50
C THR A 103 -31.08 1.64 -18.81
N THR A 104 -32.20 1.65 -18.11
CA THR A 104 -33.26 2.66 -18.19
C THR A 104 -33.33 3.46 -16.89
N GLY A 105 -33.94 4.66 -16.91
CA GLY A 105 -33.97 5.56 -15.75
C GLY A 105 -34.76 5.06 -14.55
N ASP A 106 -35.66 4.10 -14.73
CA ASP A 106 -36.33 3.36 -13.65
C ASP A 106 -35.43 2.30 -13.00
N PHE A 107 -34.43 1.79 -13.71
CA PHE A 107 -33.47 0.81 -13.19
C PHE A 107 -32.23 1.47 -12.59
N PHE A 108 -31.65 2.46 -13.28
CA PHE A 108 -30.37 3.06 -12.93
C PHE A 108 -30.46 4.58 -12.92
N THR A 109 -30.02 5.19 -11.81
CA THR A 109 -29.95 6.64 -11.67
C THR A 109 -28.66 7.06 -10.97
N LEU A 110 -28.23 8.30 -11.22
CA LEU A 110 -27.05 8.88 -10.61
C LEU A 110 -27.41 10.15 -9.83
N LYS A 111 -26.70 10.39 -8.73
CA LYS A 111 -26.87 11.60 -7.91
C LYS A 111 -25.51 12.09 -7.42
N ILE A 112 -25.21 13.37 -7.66
CA ILE A 112 -24.12 14.06 -6.98
C ILE A 112 -24.53 14.29 -5.53
N ILE A 113 -23.74 13.80 -4.57
CA ILE A 113 -24.09 13.83 -3.14
C ILE A 113 -23.15 14.70 -2.30
N SER A 114 -22.03 15.13 -2.87
CA SER A 114 -21.10 16.07 -2.24
C SER A 114 -20.33 16.82 -3.34
N THR A 115 -19.43 17.72 -2.95
CA THR A 115 -18.51 18.41 -3.87
C THR A 115 -17.52 17.48 -4.57
N ARG A 116 -17.44 16.21 -4.13
CA ARG A 116 -16.42 15.27 -4.61
C ARG A 116 -16.92 13.82 -4.79
N SER A 117 -18.22 13.59 -4.65
CA SER A 117 -18.76 12.23 -4.66
C SER A 117 -20.00 12.08 -5.55
N LEU A 118 -20.03 10.96 -6.27
CA LEU A 118 -21.11 10.55 -7.16
C LEU A 118 -21.71 9.23 -6.65
N LEU A 119 -23.04 9.17 -6.55
CA LEU A 119 -23.78 8.00 -6.07
C LEU A 119 -24.56 7.37 -7.22
N LEU A 120 -24.19 6.14 -7.58
CA LEU A 120 -24.86 5.28 -8.53
C LEU A 120 -25.93 4.47 -7.81
N LYS A 121 -27.17 4.49 -8.28
CA LYS A 121 -28.30 3.80 -7.65
C LYS A 121 -28.94 2.81 -8.61
N PHE A 122 -28.99 1.55 -8.20
CA PHE A 122 -29.55 0.45 -8.96
C PHE A 122 -30.81 -0.08 -8.27
N ASN A 123 -31.96 0.01 -8.93
CA ASN A 123 -33.27 -0.48 -8.45
C ASN A 123 -33.43 -1.98 -8.73
N VAL A 124 -32.61 -2.80 -8.09
CA VAL A 124 -32.55 -4.26 -8.32
C VAL A 124 -33.64 -5.03 -7.58
N GLY A 125 -34.15 -4.49 -6.48
CA GLY A 125 -35.13 -5.15 -5.60
C GLY A 125 -36.54 -5.31 -6.16
N ASN A 126 -36.78 -4.84 -7.39
CA ASN A 126 -38.01 -5.16 -8.12
C ASN A 126 -37.92 -6.51 -8.85
N VAL A 127 -36.71 -7.03 -9.06
CA VAL A 127 -36.44 -8.24 -9.85
C VAL A 127 -35.72 -9.30 -9.02
N LEU A 128 -34.84 -8.88 -8.10
CA LEU A 128 -34.08 -9.76 -7.22
C LEU A 128 -34.52 -9.56 -5.78
N ASP A 129 -34.91 -10.64 -5.10
CA ASP A 129 -35.11 -10.61 -3.66
C ASP A 129 -33.80 -10.94 -2.93
N PHE A 130 -33.34 -10.00 -2.11
CA PHE A 130 -32.18 -10.16 -1.24
C PHE A 130 -32.56 -9.89 0.23
N GLY A 131 -33.85 -9.86 0.54
CA GLY A 131 -34.40 -9.75 1.91
C GLY A 131 -34.14 -8.42 2.62
N HIS A 132 -33.69 -7.39 1.90
CA HIS A 132 -33.40 -6.07 2.46
C HIS A 132 -34.59 -5.12 2.24
N THR A 133 -34.81 -4.19 3.18
CA THR A 133 -35.97 -3.27 3.14
C THR A 133 -35.89 -2.28 1.97
N SER A 134 -34.69 -1.77 1.68
CA SER A 134 -34.43 -0.99 0.47
C SER A 134 -34.31 -1.89 -0.74
N LYS A 135 -35.06 -1.56 -1.80
CA LYS A 135 -34.96 -2.17 -3.13
C LYS A 135 -33.77 -1.66 -3.95
N GLN A 136 -32.99 -0.72 -3.41
CA GLN A 136 -31.86 -0.12 -4.09
C GLN A 136 -30.53 -0.64 -3.55
N VAL A 137 -29.60 -0.87 -4.46
CA VAL A 137 -28.17 -1.05 -4.15
C VAL A 137 -27.43 0.17 -4.68
N HIS A 138 -26.57 0.76 -3.85
CA HIS A 138 -25.84 1.98 -4.21
C HIS A 138 -24.34 1.72 -4.29
N VAL A 139 -23.68 2.23 -5.32
CA VAL A 139 -22.22 2.31 -5.42
C VAL A 139 -21.83 3.78 -5.34
N LYS A 140 -20.90 4.11 -4.45
CA LYS A 140 -20.38 5.46 -4.30
C LYS A 140 -18.99 5.55 -4.93
N ILE A 141 -18.77 6.55 -5.77
CA ILE A 141 -17.46 7.01 -6.21
C ILE A 141 -17.11 8.23 -5.37
N ASP A 142 -15.92 8.24 -4.77
CA ASP A 142 -15.38 9.36 -4.01
C ASP A 142 -14.04 9.79 -4.58
N LEU A 143 -13.93 11.05 -4.98
CA LEU A 143 -12.73 11.61 -5.59
C LEU A 143 -12.04 12.53 -4.60
N ASN A 144 -10.73 12.40 -4.43
CA ASN A 144 -9.95 13.25 -3.55
C ASN A 144 -8.83 13.90 -4.35
N HIS A 145 -8.79 15.23 -4.38
CA HIS A 145 -7.63 15.92 -4.92
C HIS A 145 -6.50 15.81 -3.90
N PHE A 146 -5.48 15.01 -4.22
CA PHE A 146 -4.30 14.85 -3.38
C PHE A 146 -3.11 14.37 -4.19
N VAL A 147 -1.94 14.95 -3.93
CA VAL A 147 -0.67 14.54 -4.52
C VAL A 147 0.38 14.50 -3.42
N ALA A 148 0.76 13.30 -2.98
CA ALA A 148 1.89 13.12 -2.06
C ALA A 148 3.21 13.04 -2.85
N PRO A 149 4.27 13.71 -2.38
CA PRO A 149 5.60 13.62 -2.98
C PRO A 149 6.13 12.18 -2.88
N LYS A 150 6.90 11.75 -3.88
CA LYS A 150 7.60 10.44 -3.91
C LYS A 150 6.71 9.19 -3.80
N THR A 151 5.39 9.32 -3.89
CA THR A 151 4.49 8.16 -3.80
C THR A 151 4.63 7.24 -5.01
N VAL A 152 4.83 5.95 -4.76
CA VAL A 152 4.94 4.94 -5.82
C VAL A 152 3.55 4.44 -6.20
N THR A 153 3.27 4.45 -7.50
CA THR A 153 2.05 3.86 -8.08
C THR A 153 2.38 2.57 -8.84
N GLU A 154 1.40 1.68 -8.89
CA GLU A 154 1.47 0.38 -9.52
C GLU A 154 0.26 0.16 -10.43
N ARG A 155 0.45 -0.64 -11.47
CA ARG A 155 -0.62 -1.10 -12.36
C ARG A 155 -0.96 -2.55 -12.04
N ARG A 156 -2.23 -2.80 -11.72
CA ARG A 156 -2.71 -4.10 -11.27
C ARG A 156 -3.79 -4.60 -12.24
N PRO A 157 -3.48 -5.59 -13.11
CA PRO A 157 -4.48 -6.18 -14.00
C PRO A 157 -5.49 -6.98 -13.17
N ILE A 158 -6.78 -6.72 -13.41
CA ILE A 158 -7.91 -7.35 -12.73
C ILE A 158 -8.77 -8.05 -13.77
N ASN A 159 -9.07 -9.33 -13.51
CA ASN A 159 -10.01 -10.12 -14.29
C ASN A 159 -11.09 -10.62 -13.32
N HIS A 160 -12.35 -10.24 -13.56
CA HIS A 160 -13.46 -10.67 -12.72
C HIS A 160 -14.73 -10.86 -13.55
N GLY A 161 -15.24 -12.09 -13.61
CA GLY A 161 -16.38 -12.43 -14.45
C GLY A 161 -16.12 -12.11 -15.93
N GLN A 162 -16.83 -11.11 -16.46
CA GLN A 162 -16.71 -10.67 -17.86
C GLN A 162 -15.93 -9.35 -18.01
N THR A 163 -15.40 -8.78 -16.93
CA THR A 163 -14.62 -7.53 -16.98
C THR A 163 -13.13 -7.82 -16.88
N SER A 164 -12.34 -6.99 -17.57
CA SER A 164 -10.88 -7.08 -17.61
C SER A 164 -10.31 -5.67 -17.76
N PHE A 165 -9.66 -5.15 -16.74
CA PHE A 165 -9.12 -3.79 -16.73
C PHE A 165 -7.85 -3.70 -15.88
N VAL A 166 -7.13 -2.57 -15.96
CA VAL A 166 -5.90 -2.34 -15.21
C VAL A 166 -6.10 -1.20 -14.23
N ILE A 167 -6.14 -1.54 -12.94
CA ILE A 167 -6.25 -0.53 -11.87
C ILE A 167 -4.90 0.15 -11.70
N LEU A 168 -4.90 1.49 -11.66
CA LEU A 168 -3.79 2.28 -11.12
C LEU A 168 -4.01 2.45 -9.61
N THR A 169 -3.05 2.03 -8.79
CA THR A 169 -3.14 2.10 -7.32
C THR A 169 -1.80 2.52 -6.71
N TYR A 170 -1.76 2.81 -5.42
CA TYR A 170 -0.51 3.00 -4.69
C TYR A 170 0.12 1.66 -4.29
N ASN A 171 1.42 1.68 -4.02
CA ASN A 171 2.08 0.55 -3.37
C ASN A 171 1.45 0.26 -1.98
N LYS A 172 1.68 -0.96 -1.47
CA LYS A 172 1.06 -1.42 -0.21
C LYS A 172 1.40 -0.49 0.98
N GLY A 173 2.60 0.10 1.01
CA GLY A 173 3.05 1.02 2.05
C GLY A 173 2.27 2.33 2.10
N ALA A 174 2.01 2.96 0.96
CA ALA A 174 1.19 4.16 0.88
C ALA A 174 -0.29 3.86 1.13
N LEU A 175 -0.79 2.68 0.72
CA LEU A 175 -2.14 2.25 1.10
C LEU A 175 -2.29 2.09 2.63
N MET A 176 -1.33 1.47 3.31
CA MET A 176 -1.30 1.41 4.78
C MET A 176 -1.21 2.81 5.41
N ALA A 177 -0.35 3.67 4.88
CA ALA A 177 -0.21 5.05 5.35
C ALA A 177 -1.54 5.83 5.24
N SER A 178 -2.29 5.67 4.14
CA SER A 178 -3.62 6.28 3.97
C SER A 178 -4.61 5.82 5.04
N LYS A 179 -4.53 4.55 5.46
CA LYS A 179 -5.37 4.01 6.55
C LYS A 179 -4.99 4.54 7.91
N ILE A 180 -3.69 4.61 8.19
CA ILE A 180 -3.17 5.21 9.43
C ILE A 180 -3.58 6.68 9.51
N ALA A 181 -3.43 7.45 8.42
CA ALA A 181 -3.89 8.83 8.37
C ALA A 181 -5.41 8.91 8.65
N ALA A 182 -6.21 8.02 8.06
CA ALA A 182 -7.64 7.96 8.31
C ALA A 182 -8.02 7.63 9.76
N ILE A 183 -7.20 6.88 10.48
CA ILE A 183 -7.35 6.60 11.92
C ILE A 183 -6.98 7.84 12.74
N LEU A 184 -5.79 8.42 12.51
CA LEU A 184 -5.26 9.54 13.29
C LEU A 184 -6.00 10.87 13.07
N LEU A 185 -6.64 11.03 11.92
CA LEU A 185 -7.40 12.23 11.54
C LEU A 185 -8.92 12.04 11.69
N ARG A 186 -9.37 10.90 12.24
CA ARG A 186 -10.79 10.63 12.38
C ARG A 186 -11.42 11.57 13.41
N GLU A 187 -12.52 12.17 13.02
CA GLU A 187 -13.41 12.90 13.92
C GLU A 187 -14.52 11.97 14.42
N GLU A 188 -15.15 12.33 15.53
CA GLU A 188 -16.23 11.56 16.15
C GLU A 188 -17.41 11.35 15.18
N ARG A 189 -17.97 10.13 15.20
CA ARG A 189 -19.03 9.70 14.27
C ARG A 189 -20.14 8.94 14.99
N GLY A 190 -21.39 9.29 14.69
CA GLY A 190 -22.57 8.54 15.12
C GLY A 190 -22.80 7.27 14.29
N VAL A 191 -23.14 6.16 14.97
CA VAL A 191 -23.60 4.88 14.40
C VAL A 191 -24.77 4.39 15.23
N GLY A 192 -25.98 4.45 14.68
CA GLY A 192 -27.20 4.19 15.46
C GLY A 192 -27.32 5.17 16.63
N ASN A 193 -27.44 4.63 17.85
CA ASN A 193 -27.47 5.42 19.09
C ASN A 193 -26.08 5.60 19.73
N ASN A 194 -25.03 5.07 19.10
CA ASN A 194 -23.66 5.12 19.60
C ASN A 194 -22.85 6.20 18.89
N THR A 195 -21.81 6.68 19.56
CA THR A 195 -20.81 7.57 18.97
C THR A 195 -19.41 7.02 19.18
N TYR A 196 -18.65 6.98 18.08
CA TYR A 196 -17.31 6.39 18.01
C TYR A 196 -16.27 7.38 17.50
N ASN A 197 -15.06 7.31 18.07
CA ASN A 197 -13.90 8.07 17.59
C ASN A 197 -13.17 7.35 16.44
N TYR A 198 -13.51 6.08 16.23
CA TYR A 198 -12.89 5.21 15.24
C TYR A 198 -13.94 4.66 14.29
N LYS A 199 -13.42 4.03 13.23
CA LYS A 199 -14.20 3.25 12.29
C LYS A 199 -13.64 1.84 12.30
N GLY A 200 -14.45 0.88 12.74
CA GLY A 200 -13.99 -0.50 12.98
C GLY A 200 -13.24 -1.10 11.80
N ARG A 201 -13.69 -0.86 10.57
CA ARG A 201 -13.02 -1.38 9.36
C ARG A 201 -11.65 -0.78 9.08
N ASP A 202 -11.35 0.44 9.54
CA ASP A 202 -10.00 0.99 9.41
C ASP A 202 -9.02 0.28 10.35
N ILE A 203 -9.48 -0.13 11.54
CA ILE A 203 -8.69 -0.95 12.48
C ILE A 203 -8.47 -2.35 11.90
N TYR A 204 -9.51 -2.98 11.36
CA TYR A 204 -9.39 -4.28 10.67
C TYR A 204 -8.33 -4.23 9.56
N ASP A 205 -8.40 -3.22 8.70
CA ASP A 205 -7.46 -3.06 7.59
C ASP A 205 -6.04 -2.82 8.08
N LEU A 206 -5.85 -2.02 9.13
CA LEU A 206 -4.54 -1.82 9.76
C LEU A 206 -3.94 -3.15 10.22
N LEU A 207 -4.72 -3.99 10.93
CA LEU A 207 -4.25 -5.31 11.36
C LEU A 207 -3.92 -6.23 10.18
N TRP A 208 -4.65 -6.12 9.07
CA TRP A 208 -4.32 -6.84 7.83
C TRP A 208 -2.94 -6.40 7.30
N TYR A 209 -2.66 -5.10 7.22
CA TYR A 209 -1.34 -4.61 6.80
C TYR A 209 -0.21 -5.03 7.74
N MET A 210 -0.50 -5.02 9.06
CA MET A 210 0.45 -5.46 10.09
C MET A 210 0.78 -6.95 9.98
N LYS A 211 -0.23 -7.80 9.74
CA LYS A 211 -0.05 -9.23 9.48
C LYS A 211 0.85 -9.46 8.27
N GLU A 212 0.68 -8.64 7.23
CA GLU A 212 1.50 -8.66 6.01
C GLU A 212 2.90 -8.03 6.19
N LYS A 213 3.24 -7.56 7.40
CA LYS A 213 4.51 -6.88 7.74
C LYS A 213 4.78 -5.67 6.84
N THR A 214 3.72 -4.99 6.41
CA THR A 214 3.80 -3.85 5.50
C THR A 214 4.42 -2.65 6.22
N THR A 215 5.42 -2.02 5.65
CA THR A 215 5.95 -0.76 6.22
C THR A 215 5.11 0.41 5.72
N PRO A 216 4.54 1.25 6.58
CA PRO A 216 3.79 2.42 6.11
C PRO A 216 4.74 3.42 5.44
N ASP A 217 4.28 4.01 4.33
CA ASP A 217 5.00 5.08 3.65
C ASP A 217 4.90 6.38 4.48
N PHE A 218 6.02 6.77 5.09
CA PHE A 218 6.09 7.94 5.96
C PHE A 218 5.99 9.26 5.21
N ASP A 219 6.45 9.32 3.96
CA ASP A 219 6.36 10.53 3.14
C ASP A 219 4.89 10.79 2.78
N TYR A 220 4.15 9.73 2.39
CA TYR A 220 2.70 9.81 2.18
C TYR A 220 1.95 10.17 3.48
N LEU A 221 2.24 9.47 4.58
CA LEU A 221 1.57 9.70 5.86
C LEU A 221 1.73 11.15 6.34
N ASN A 222 2.96 11.66 6.34
CA ASN A 222 3.24 13.02 6.80
C ASN A 222 2.67 14.08 5.86
N ALA A 223 2.61 13.82 4.55
CA ALA A 223 1.90 14.72 3.63
C ALA A 223 0.42 14.87 4.02
N LYS A 224 -0.29 13.76 4.32
CA LYS A 224 -1.68 13.80 4.80
C LYS A 224 -1.84 14.46 6.17
N LEU A 225 -0.98 14.15 7.12
CA LEU A 225 -1.06 14.72 8.48
C LEU A 225 -0.81 16.23 8.48
N THR A 226 0.09 16.72 7.62
CA THR A 226 0.44 18.14 7.51
C THR A 226 -0.74 18.99 7.04
N GLU A 227 -1.61 18.50 6.16
CA GLU A 227 -2.87 19.17 5.76
C GLU A 227 -3.76 19.52 6.97
N ARG A 228 -3.61 18.75 8.06
CA ARG A 228 -4.33 18.93 9.33
C ARG A 228 -3.45 19.40 10.47
N LYS A 229 -2.25 19.93 10.17
CA LYS A 229 -1.28 20.46 11.15
C LYS A 229 -0.88 19.43 12.23
N LYS A 230 -0.87 18.15 11.88
CA LYS A 230 -0.31 17.07 12.72
C LYS A 230 1.02 16.60 12.14
N ALA A 231 1.87 16.04 12.98
CA ALA A 231 3.12 15.41 12.56
C ALA A 231 3.40 14.18 13.44
N ILE A 232 3.95 13.14 12.83
CA ILE A 232 4.47 11.97 13.54
C ILE A 232 5.97 11.86 13.20
N PRO A 233 6.85 11.94 14.19
CA PRO A 233 8.29 12.07 13.94
C PRO A 233 8.92 10.79 13.37
N ASP A 234 8.48 9.61 13.84
CA ASP A 234 9.06 8.33 13.45
C ASP A 234 8.10 7.15 13.67
N ILE A 235 8.49 5.98 13.18
CA ILE A 235 7.71 4.74 13.22
C ILE A 235 7.51 4.18 14.62
N ARG A 236 8.43 4.45 15.57
CA ARG A 236 8.24 4.03 16.96
C ARG A 236 7.12 4.85 17.60
N THR A 237 7.22 6.18 17.51
CA THR A 237 6.20 7.11 18.00
C THR A 237 4.83 6.83 17.39
N LEU A 238 4.80 6.49 16.10
CA LEU A 238 3.58 6.09 15.40
C LEU A 238 2.89 4.90 16.05
N PHE A 239 3.61 3.77 16.17
CA PHE A 239 3.01 2.55 16.71
C PHE A 239 2.73 2.64 18.20
N ASP A 240 3.53 3.38 18.98
CA ASP A 240 3.26 3.63 20.39
C ASP A 240 1.93 4.40 20.55
N THR A 241 1.73 5.44 19.73
CA THR A 241 0.48 6.23 19.72
C THR A 241 -0.71 5.36 19.33
N LEU A 242 -0.61 4.62 18.21
CA LEU A 242 -1.66 3.70 17.77
C LEU A 242 -1.97 2.63 18.82
N THR A 243 -0.96 2.10 19.52
CA THR A 243 -1.14 1.07 20.55
C THR A 243 -1.95 1.62 21.70
N VAL A 244 -1.59 2.79 22.22
CA VAL A 244 -2.30 3.43 23.32
C VAL A 244 -3.73 3.76 22.92
N ASP A 245 -3.90 4.41 21.77
CA ASP A 245 -5.18 4.90 21.27
C ASP A 245 -6.16 3.77 20.93
N ILE A 246 -5.71 2.72 20.25
CA ILE A 246 -6.58 1.65 19.75
C ILE A 246 -6.88 0.63 20.86
N LEU A 247 -5.87 0.15 21.60
CA LEU A 247 -6.06 -0.97 22.53
C LEU A 247 -6.86 -0.56 23.77
N ASN A 248 -6.79 0.71 24.17
CA ASN A 248 -7.45 1.24 25.36
C ASN A 248 -8.75 1.99 25.06
N TYR A 249 -9.20 2.01 23.80
CA TYR A 249 -10.50 2.59 23.49
C TYR A 249 -11.63 1.67 24.00
N GLU A 250 -12.31 2.12 25.05
CA GLU A 250 -13.34 1.34 25.76
C GLU A 250 -14.43 0.77 24.82
N LYS A 251 -14.85 1.57 23.82
CA LYS A 251 -15.91 1.19 22.89
C LYS A 251 -15.41 0.45 21.64
N MET A 252 -14.16 0.00 21.61
CA MET A 252 -13.56 -0.56 20.39
C MET A 252 -14.26 -1.84 19.94
N ASP A 253 -14.61 -2.74 20.85
CA ASP A 253 -15.25 -4.01 20.48
C ASP A 253 -16.65 -3.78 19.88
N ASP A 254 -17.43 -2.85 20.44
CA ASP A 254 -18.72 -2.45 19.87
C ASP A 254 -18.53 -1.73 18.52
N CYS A 255 -17.54 -0.84 18.41
CA CYS A 255 -17.20 -0.15 17.16
C CYS A 255 -16.85 -1.13 16.03
N LEU A 256 -16.07 -2.18 16.34
CA LEU A 256 -15.73 -3.25 15.42
C LEU A 256 -16.98 -4.02 15.01
N LYS A 257 -17.79 -4.46 15.98
CA LYS A 257 -19.01 -5.24 15.73
C LYS A 257 -20.03 -4.48 14.88
N ASP A 258 -20.27 -3.21 15.20
CA ASP A 258 -21.26 -2.37 14.54
C ASP A 258 -20.85 -1.99 13.11
N ASP A 259 -19.55 -1.90 12.80
CA ASP A 259 -19.06 -1.56 11.45
C ASP A 259 -18.74 -2.79 10.57
N LEU A 260 -18.31 -3.92 11.17
CA LEU A 260 -17.79 -5.07 10.43
C LEU A 260 -18.75 -6.26 10.30
N SER A 261 -19.70 -6.46 11.21
CA SER A 261 -20.47 -7.71 11.28
C SER A 261 -21.26 -8.07 10.01
N TYR A 262 -21.57 -7.09 9.16
CA TYR A 262 -22.25 -7.26 7.87
C TYR A 262 -21.33 -7.19 6.64
N LEU A 263 -20.02 -7.09 6.86
CA LEU A 263 -19.01 -7.02 5.82
C LEU A 263 -18.30 -8.37 5.60
N PHE A 264 -18.70 -9.44 6.27
CA PHE A 264 -18.15 -10.78 6.05
C PHE A 264 -19.16 -11.71 5.40
N GLU A 265 -18.73 -12.43 4.38
CA GLU A 265 -19.51 -13.50 3.76
C GLU A 265 -19.70 -14.68 4.74
N ASN A 266 -18.71 -14.92 5.61
CA ASN A 266 -18.76 -15.91 6.67
C ASN A 266 -18.74 -15.24 8.07
N PRO A 267 -19.87 -15.17 8.80
CA PRO A 267 -19.94 -14.58 10.13
C PRO A 267 -18.96 -15.19 11.15
N HIS A 268 -18.69 -16.50 11.07
CA HIS A 268 -17.76 -17.18 11.97
C HIS A 268 -16.33 -16.66 11.85
N GLN A 269 -15.93 -16.21 10.65
CA GLN A 269 -14.62 -15.61 10.42
C GLN A 269 -14.47 -14.32 11.24
N PHE A 270 -15.49 -13.46 11.22
CA PHE A 270 -15.50 -12.23 12.01
C PHE A 270 -15.54 -12.52 13.52
N ASP A 271 -16.37 -13.47 13.96
CA ASP A 271 -16.46 -13.83 15.39
C ASP A 271 -15.14 -14.35 15.94
N THR A 272 -14.41 -15.15 15.15
CA THR A 272 -13.09 -15.64 15.53
C THR A 272 -12.06 -14.52 15.60
N TRP A 273 -12.06 -13.64 14.57
CA TRP A 273 -11.15 -12.51 14.51
C TRP A 273 -11.38 -11.51 15.65
N SER A 274 -12.63 -11.13 15.89
CA SER A 274 -13.01 -10.14 16.91
C SER A 274 -12.74 -10.58 18.34
N ARG A 275 -12.62 -11.88 18.62
CA ARG A 275 -12.21 -12.38 19.95
C ARG A 275 -10.71 -12.27 20.21
N THR A 276 -9.89 -12.17 19.16
CA THR A 276 -8.43 -12.30 19.26
C THR A 276 -7.67 -11.11 18.66
N TRP A 277 -8.38 -10.04 18.28
CA TRP A 277 -7.78 -8.93 17.54
C TRP A 277 -6.72 -8.17 18.36
N ARG A 278 -6.88 -8.01 19.68
CA ARG A 278 -5.88 -7.35 20.53
C ARG A 278 -4.58 -8.16 20.64
N ASP A 279 -4.70 -9.47 20.88
CA ASP A 279 -3.52 -10.36 20.90
C ASP A 279 -2.84 -10.41 19.54
N SER A 280 -3.64 -10.42 18.47
CA SER A 280 -3.14 -10.34 17.10
C SER A 280 -2.39 -9.04 16.84
N TYR A 281 -2.93 -7.89 17.29
CA TYR A 281 -2.28 -6.59 17.18
C TYR A 281 -0.90 -6.60 17.84
N LEU A 282 -0.82 -7.04 19.10
CA LEU A 282 0.44 -7.09 19.86
C LEU A 282 1.46 -8.02 19.20
N ARG A 283 1.02 -9.19 18.75
CA ARG A 283 1.87 -10.14 18.03
C ARG A 283 2.39 -9.55 16.72
N TYR A 284 1.53 -8.95 15.91
CA TYR A 284 1.94 -8.36 14.63
C TYR A 284 2.86 -7.16 14.83
N LEU A 285 2.63 -6.34 15.87
CA LEU A 285 3.54 -5.23 16.20
C LEU A 285 4.94 -5.75 16.58
N ASN A 286 5.02 -6.79 17.39
CA ASN A 286 6.31 -7.39 17.78
C ASN A 286 7.10 -7.92 16.57
N ASP A 287 6.41 -8.36 15.52
CA ASP A 287 7.02 -8.85 14.28
C ASP A 287 7.75 -7.76 13.46
N TYR A 288 7.45 -6.48 13.69
CA TYR A 288 8.12 -5.36 12.99
C TYR A 288 9.56 -5.12 13.45
N LYS A 289 9.93 -5.55 14.67
CA LYS A 289 11.26 -5.33 15.28
C LYS A 289 11.79 -3.91 15.07
N ILE A 290 11.20 -2.93 15.75
CA ILE A 290 11.57 -1.51 15.62
C ILE A 290 12.84 -1.22 16.42
N ARG A 291 13.97 -0.98 15.76
CA ARG A 291 15.28 -0.72 16.38
C ARG A 291 15.61 0.77 16.40
N ILE A 292 16.31 1.22 17.45
CA ILE A 292 16.92 2.56 17.48
C ILE A 292 18.41 2.40 17.25
N ILE A 293 18.90 2.92 16.13
CA ILE A 293 20.29 2.86 15.69
C ILE A 293 21.12 3.90 16.43
N THR A 294 22.30 3.52 16.89
CA THR A 294 23.20 4.39 17.68
C THR A 294 24.45 4.76 16.90
N LYS A 295 25.32 3.78 16.63
CA LYS A 295 26.61 4.00 15.96
C LYS A 295 26.92 2.90 14.96
N LEU A 296 27.64 3.27 13.91
CA LEU A 296 28.28 2.32 13.00
C LEU A 296 29.35 1.54 13.78
N ASP A 297 29.33 0.22 13.65
CA ASP A 297 30.29 -0.70 14.26
C ASP A 297 31.36 -1.11 13.25
N LYS A 298 30.94 -1.53 12.05
CA LYS A 298 31.84 -1.90 10.96
C LYS A 298 31.16 -1.92 9.59
N ILE A 299 31.97 -1.92 8.55
CA ILE A 299 31.55 -2.09 7.15
C ILE A 299 32.19 -3.36 6.63
N ARG A 300 31.40 -4.27 6.06
CA ARG A 300 31.93 -5.45 5.38
C ARG A 300 31.60 -5.39 3.91
N VAL A 301 32.62 -5.50 3.07
CA VAL A 301 32.48 -5.57 1.61
C VAL A 301 32.77 -7.00 1.19
N ASN A 302 31.72 -7.75 0.87
CA ASN A 302 31.80 -9.14 0.43
C ASN A 302 31.77 -9.19 -1.09
N HIS A 303 32.68 -9.96 -1.68
CA HIS A 303 32.65 -10.32 -3.09
C HIS A 303 32.20 -11.77 -3.25
N TRP A 304 31.05 -11.95 -3.88
CA TRP A 304 30.43 -13.23 -4.17
C TRP A 304 30.75 -13.64 -5.61
N VAL A 305 31.71 -14.56 -5.76
CA VAL A 305 32.01 -15.17 -7.04
C VAL A 305 30.97 -16.24 -7.36
N LEU A 306 30.24 -16.06 -8.45
CA LEU A 306 29.11 -16.93 -8.82
C LEU A 306 29.43 -17.76 -10.06
N ILE A 307 29.42 -19.09 -9.92
CA ILE A 307 29.74 -19.99 -11.03
C ILE A 307 28.66 -19.87 -12.13
N GLY A 308 29.07 -19.45 -13.32
CA GLY A 308 28.20 -19.34 -14.49
C GLY A 308 27.25 -18.13 -14.47
N LYS A 309 27.49 -17.15 -13.59
CA LYS A 309 26.78 -15.87 -13.51
C LYS A 309 27.78 -14.75 -13.24
N ALA A 310 27.33 -13.52 -13.44
CA ALA A 310 28.07 -12.35 -13.00
C ALA A 310 28.21 -12.32 -11.48
N ASP A 311 29.33 -11.81 -11.00
CA ASP A 311 29.61 -11.67 -9.58
C ASP A 311 28.75 -10.58 -8.92
N GLU A 312 28.60 -10.69 -7.61
CA GLU A 312 27.89 -9.70 -6.79
C GLU A 312 28.76 -9.19 -5.66
N HIS A 313 28.59 -7.92 -5.30
CA HIS A 313 29.25 -7.28 -4.19
C HIS A 313 28.22 -6.80 -3.17
N ASP A 314 28.32 -7.29 -1.93
CA ASP A 314 27.49 -6.84 -0.82
C ASP A 314 28.27 -5.88 0.08
N PHE A 315 27.72 -4.68 0.26
CA PHE A 315 28.21 -3.68 1.20
C PHE A 315 27.31 -3.71 2.44
N GLU A 316 27.79 -4.35 3.49
CA GLU A 316 27.08 -4.53 4.74
C GLU A 316 27.55 -3.52 5.79
N TYR A 317 26.66 -2.62 6.19
CA TYR A 317 26.89 -1.66 7.27
C TYR A 317 26.25 -2.19 8.54
N TRP A 318 27.06 -2.51 9.53
CA TRP A 318 26.62 -3.03 10.81
C TRP A 318 26.56 -1.91 11.84
N TYR A 319 25.40 -1.75 12.48
CA TYR A 319 25.15 -0.69 13.45
C TYR A 319 24.73 -1.28 14.80
N LYS A 320 25.18 -0.65 15.90
CA LYS A 320 24.69 -0.98 17.24
C LYS A 320 23.33 -0.36 17.50
N THR A 321 22.48 -1.05 18.24
CA THR A 321 21.19 -0.55 18.68
C THR A 321 21.21 -0.19 20.18
N THR A 322 20.21 0.56 20.63
CA THR A 322 19.98 0.81 22.07
C THR A 322 19.68 -0.46 22.88
N GLU A 323 19.29 -1.54 22.21
CA GLU A 323 18.91 -2.83 22.80
C GLU A 323 20.08 -3.84 22.81
N ASN A 324 21.32 -3.36 22.61
CA ASN A 324 22.53 -4.18 22.49
C ASN A 324 22.46 -5.26 21.39
N SER A 325 21.59 -5.07 20.40
CA SER A 325 21.53 -5.88 19.18
C SER A 325 22.24 -5.17 18.02
N LEU A 326 22.30 -5.82 16.86
CA LEU A 326 22.86 -5.25 15.64
C LEU A 326 21.76 -5.06 14.59
N GLY A 327 21.75 -3.89 13.97
CA GLY A 327 20.99 -3.61 12.74
C GLY A 327 21.94 -3.57 11.55
N ARG A 328 21.48 -4.00 10.37
CA ARG A 328 22.32 -4.08 9.18
C ARG A 328 21.65 -3.43 7.96
N ILE A 329 22.40 -2.59 7.25
CA ILE A 329 22.00 -2.07 5.93
C ILE A 329 22.87 -2.76 4.88
N VAL A 330 22.26 -3.30 3.81
CA VAL A 330 22.95 -4.04 2.76
C VAL A 330 22.69 -3.42 1.40
N TYR A 331 23.73 -2.91 0.76
CA TYR A 331 23.67 -2.52 -0.65
C TYR A 331 24.27 -3.64 -1.50
N ARG A 332 23.55 -4.03 -2.55
CA ARG A 332 23.98 -5.08 -3.48
C ARG A 332 24.36 -4.46 -4.81
N LEU A 333 25.57 -4.73 -5.28
CA LEU A 333 26.08 -4.29 -6.58
C LEU A 333 26.38 -5.50 -7.46
N HIS A 334 25.98 -5.41 -8.71
CA HIS A 334 26.39 -6.34 -9.75
C HIS A 334 27.82 -6.00 -10.23
N GLU A 335 28.58 -7.00 -10.70
CA GLU A 335 29.98 -6.83 -11.14
C GLU A 335 30.17 -5.72 -12.19
N ASP A 336 29.15 -5.49 -13.03
CA ASP A 336 29.20 -4.50 -14.11
C ASP A 336 29.45 -3.07 -13.60
N CYS A 337 29.03 -2.76 -12.36
CA CYS A 337 29.29 -1.48 -11.73
C CYS A 337 30.77 -1.30 -11.41
N ILE A 338 31.46 -2.41 -11.10
CA ILE A 338 32.87 -2.44 -10.79
C ILE A 338 33.71 -2.51 -12.07
N ILE A 339 33.32 -3.34 -13.04
CA ILE A 339 34.07 -3.56 -14.29
C ILE A 339 33.85 -2.45 -15.31
N TYR A 340 32.59 -2.10 -15.58
CA TYR A 340 32.19 -1.26 -16.73
C TYR A 340 31.70 0.13 -16.36
N GLY A 341 31.66 0.49 -15.06
CA GLY A 341 31.22 1.82 -14.65
C GLY A 341 32.08 2.91 -15.29
N GLU A 342 31.57 3.53 -16.37
CA GLU A 342 32.20 4.66 -17.05
C GLU A 342 32.38 5.78 -16.03
N HIS A 343 33.62 5.92 -15.57
CA HIS A 343 34.06 6.82 -14.49
C HIS A 343 33.55 6.44 -13.09
N ASP A 344 34.47 6.22 -12.16
CA ASP A 344 34.20 6.01 -10.73
C ASP A 344 33.19 7.03 -10.17
N VAL A 345 32.40 6.62 -9.17
CA VAL A 345 31.55 7.54 -8.41
C VAL A 345 32.36 8.76 -7.93
N SER A 346 31.72 9.94 -7.94
CA SER A 346 32.38 11.24 -7.71
C SER A 346 32.83 11.47 -6.27
N VAL A 347 32.44 10.58 -5.34
CA VAL A 347 32.70 10.78 -3.91
C VAL A 347 34.14 10.48 -3.55
N GLU A 348 34.75 11.35 -2.76
CA GLU A 348 36.04 11.08 -2.14
C GLU A 348 35.90 10.03 -1.03
N ILE A 349 36.98 9.27 -0.81
CA ILE A 349 37.03 8.26 0.25
C ILE A 349 37.01 8.97 1.60
N ASP A 350 36.18 8.47 2.50
CA ASP A 350 36.12 8.93 3.88
C ASP A 350 37.14 8.14 4.72
N GLU A 351 38.20 8.83 5.16
CA GLU A 351 39.30 8.25 5.93
C GLU A 351 38.83 7.63 7.26
N GLU A 352 37.76 8.18 7.88
CA GLU A 352 37.21 7.65 9.12
C GLU A 352 36.55 6.28 8.90
N LEU A 353 35.97 6.06 7.71
CA LEU A 353 35.35 4.78 7.35
C LEU A 353 36.39 3.73 6.95
N GLU A 354 37.54 4.14 6.44
CA GLU A 354 38.55 3.20 5.93
C GLU A 354 39.02 2.22 7.01
N GLY A 355 39.20 2.69 8.25
CA GLY A 355 39.54 1.85 9.41
C GLY A 355 38.44 0.88 9.83
N LEU A 356 37.22 1.01 9.30
CA LEU A 356 36.06 0.17 9.60
C LEU A 356 35.73 -0.83 8.47
N ILE A 357 36.41 -0.73 7.32
CA ILE A 357 36.12 -1.57 6.14
C ILE A 357 36.87 -2.90 6.22
N GLU A 358 36.12 -3.99 6.27
CA GLU A 358 36.59 -5.37 6.17
C GLU A 358 36.26 -5.92 4.77
N PHE A 359 37.27 -6.30 4.00
CA PHE A 359 37.05 -6.98 2.72
C PHE A 359 37.01 -8.50 2.88
N SER A 360 36.05 -9.16 2.24
CA SER A 360 35.97 -10.62 2.20
C SER A 360 35.54 -11.14 0.84
N SER A 361 35.80 -12.42 0.55
CA SER A 361 35.33 -13.11 -0.64
C SER A 361 35.00 -14.57 -0.31
N ASN A 362 34.04 -15.16 -1.03
CA ASN A 362 33.69 -16.58 -0.88
C ASN A 362 34.75 -17.53 -1.44
N ILE A 363 35.70 -17.02 -2.24
CA ILE A 363 36.86 -17.75 -2.73
C ILE A 363 38.14 -16.96 -2.47
N LEU A 364 39.30 -17.58 -2.73
CA LEU A 364 40.56 -16.85 -2.69
C LEU A 364 40.61 -15.85 -3.86
N TYR A 365 40.51 -14.56 -3.54
CA TYR A 365 40.50 -13.47 -4.51
C TYR A 365 41.46 -12.36 -4.09
N SER A 366 42.31 -11.93 -5.02
CA SER A 366 43.25 -10.83 -4.82
C SER A 366 42.74 -9.59 -5.53
N ARG A 367 42.51 -8.51 -4.78
CA ARG A 367 42.06 -7.22 -5.32
C ARG A 367 43.24 -6.37 -5.76
N THR A 368 43.05 -5.57 -6.80
CA THR A 368 44.01 -4.52 -7.17
C THR A 368 43.81 -3.27 -6.31
N GLU A 369 44.83 -2.43 -6.18
CA GLU A 369 44.72 -1.14 -5.47
C GLU A 369 43.62 -0.25 -6.07
N ALA A 370 43.50 -0.24 -7.40
CA ALA A 370 42.46 0.53 -8.10
C ALA A 370 41.05 0.02 -7.78
N GLU A 371 40.86 -1.29 -7.76
CA GLU A 371 39.59 -1.93 -7.39
C GLU A 371 39.24 -1.65 -5.92
N GLU A 372 40.20 -1.78 -5.01
CA GLU A 372 39.99 -1.47 -3.60
C GLU A 372 39.59 0.00 -3.39
N LYS A 373 40.28 0.93 -4.06
CA LYS A 373 39.93 2.36 -4.05
C LYS A 373 38.51 2.60 -4.54
N LYS A 374 38.11 1.92 -5.62
CA LYS A 374 36.75 2.00 -6.17
C LYS A 374 35.71 1.49 -5.18
N LEU A 375 35.94 0.32 -4.56
CA LEU A 375 35.04 -0.23 -3.55
C LEU A 375 34.93 0.70 -2.33
N LYS A 376 36.02 1.29 -1.85
CA LYS A 376 36.00 2.29 -0.76
C LYS A 376 35.14 3.50 -1.10
N ARG A 377 35.21 4.01 -2.34
CA ARG A 377 34.34 5.12 -2.79
C ARG A 377 32.86 4.74 -2.78
N TYR A 378 32.50 3.55 -3.26
CA TYR A 378 31.12 3.04 -3.12
C TYR A 378 30.72 2.92 -1.66
N ALA A 379 31.61 2.43 -0.80
CA ALA A 379 31.36 2.30 0.62
C ALA A 379 31.04 3.66 1.27
N THR A 380 31.78 4.71 0.90
CA THR A 380 31.50 6.08 1.35
C THR A 380 30.17 6.61 0.81
N LEU A 381 29.86 6.41 -0.47
CA LEU A 381 28.60 6.85 -1.09
C LEU A 381 27.40 6.24 -0.37
N PHE A 382 27.41 4.93 -0.18
CA PHE A 382 26.32 4.20 0.48
C PHE A 382 26.23 4.51 1.98
N HIS A 383 27.35 4.77 2.66
CA HIS A 383 27.29 5.26 4.03
C HIS A 383 26.56 6.61 4.11
N LYS A 384 26.89 7.57 3.24
CA LYS A 384 26.21 8.88 3.18
C LYS A 384 24.70 8.74 2.97
N LYS A 385 24.28 7.85 2.05
CA LYS A 385 22.85 7.56 1.83
C LYS A 385 22.18 6.96 3.06
N THR A 386 22.87 6.05 3.75
CA THR A 386 22.40 5.41 4.99
C THR A 386 22.26 6.42 6.13
N GLU A 387 23.23 7.32 6.31
CA GLU A 387 23.14 8.35 7.35
C GLU A 387 22.04 9.36 7.07
N ASN A 388 21.78 9.69 5.80
CA ASN A 388 20.64 10.52 5.41
C ASN A 388 19.30 9.83 5.71
N TYR A 389 19.18 8.53 5.41
CA TYR A 389 18.02 7.72 5.81
C TYR A 389 17.81 7.76 7.32
N PHE A 390 18.85 7.48 8.13
CA PHE A 390 18.73 7.54 9.59
C PHE A 390 18.54 8.95 10.15
N LYS A 391 18.85 10.02 9.42
CA LYS A 391 18.44 11.38 9.80
C LYS A 391 16.95 11.58 9.55
N LYS A 392 16.44 11.13 8.40
CA LYS A 392 15.03 11.19 8.02
C LYS A 392 14.14 10.37 8.97
N THR A 393 14.62 9.22 9.45
CA THR A 393 13.84 8.31 10.31
C THR A 393 14.12 8.47 11.81
N ASN A 394 14.78 9.55 12.24
CA ASN A 394 15.21 9.76 13.64
C ASN A 394 15.96 8.55 14.23
N ARG A 395 16.84 7.96 13.42
CA ARG A 395 17.63 6.76 13.74
C ARG A 395 16.79 5.51 14.00
N VAL A 396 15.49 5.54 13.72
CA VAL A 396 14.62 4.37 13.86
C VAL A 396 14.72 3.53 12.58
N MET A 397 14.96 2.23 12.77
CA MET A 397 15.07 1.22 11.73
C MET A 397 14.01 0.16 11.95
N LEU A 398 13.37 -0.26 10.85
CA LEU A 398 12.40 -1.35 10.88
C LEU A 398 13.07 -2.66 10.50
N GLY A 399 12.95 -3.68 11.35
CA GLY A 399 13.62 -4.96 11.16
C GLY A 399 15.09 -4.93 11.58
N ASP A 400 15.73 -6.10 11.49
CA ASP A 400 17.16 -6.25 11.77
C ASP A 400 18.03 -6.01 10.52
N VAL A 401 17.44 -6.07 9.32
CA VAL A 401 18.13 -5.91 8.04
C VAL A 401 17.27 -5.10 7.05
N ILE A 402 17.85 -4.07 6.45
CA ILE A 402 17.33 -3.39 5.26
C ILE A 402 18.29 -3.70 4.11
N ALA A 403 17.76 -4.13 2.96
CA ALA A 403 18.57 -4.50 1.82
C ALA A 403 18.02 -3.92 0.51
N THR A 404 18.92 -3.51 -0.37
CA THR A 404 18.56 -3.03 -1.70
C THR A 404 18.26 -4.18 -2.66
N LYS A 405 17.58 -3.86 -3.76
CA LYS A 405 17.69 -4.59 -5.04
C LYS A 405 19.16 -4.61 -5.49
N VAL A 406 19.49 -5.55 -6.36
CA VAL A 406 20.84 -5.57 -6.98
C VAL A 406 20.95 -4.41 -7.95
N ILE A 407 21.83 -3.47 -7.62
CA ILE A 407 22.13 -2.29 -8.43
C ILE A 407 23.07 -2.71 -9.57
N ARG A 408 22.72 -2.33 -10.80
CA ARG A 408 23.51 -2.63 -12.00
C ARG A 408 23.51 -1.46 -12.99
N MET A 409 24.47 -1.45 -13.91
CA MET A 409 24.66 -0.38 -14.92
C MET A 409 24.33 -0.81 -16.36
N THR A 410 24.23 -2.11 -16.62
CA THR A 410 23.89 -2.67 -17.92
C THR A 410 22.50 -3.29 -17.91
N ALA A 411 21.78 -3.22 -19.03
CA ALA A 411 20.40 -3.73 -19.13
C ALA A 411 20.30 -5.22 -19.47
N ASP A 412 21.42 -5.88 -19.79
CA ASP A 412 21.40 -7.26 -20.30
C ASP A 412 20.79 -8.24 -19.30
N ASN A 413 19.75 -8.97 -19.71
CA ASN A 413 19.01 -9.88 -18.83
C ASN A 413 18.52 -9.24 -17.52
N LEU A 414 18.17 -7.95 -17.53
CA LEU A 414 17.63 -7.23 -16.36
C LEU A 414 16.36 -7.92 -15.83
N ASN A 415 16.33 -8.21 -14.54
CA ASN A 415 15.12 -8.61 -13.82
C ASN A 415 14.62 -7.47 -12.91
N PRO A 416 13.65 -6.64 -13.33
CA PRO A 416 13.20 -5.47 -12.56
C PRO A 416 12.57 -5.79 -11.19
N LYS A 417 12.23 -7.05 -10.93
CA LYS A 417 11.73 -7.48 -9.61
C LYS A 417 12.84 -7.51 -8.57
N GLU A 418 14.02 -8.00 -8.94
CA GLU A 418 15.16 -8.20 -8.02
C GLU A 418 16.29 -7.19 -8.21
N GLN A 419 16.31 -6.52 -9.37
CA GLN A 419 17.41 -5.66 -9.82
C GLN A 419 16.90 -4.26 -10.17
N ILE A 420 17.80 -3.29 -10.07
CA ILE A 420 17.56 -1.90 -10.48
C ILE A 420 18.69 -1.43 -11.40
N LEU A 421 18.31 -0.90 -12.56
CA LEU A 421 19.25 -0.35 -13.53
C LEU A 421 19.43 1.14 -13.27
N LEU A 422 20.66 1.56 -12.94
CA LEU A 422 20.99 2.94 -12.63
C LEU A 422 22.24 3.36 -13.40
N ASN A 423 22.19 4.52 -14.06
CA ASN A 423 23.40 5.20 -14.47
C ASN A 423 24.06 5.86 -13.24
N ARG A 424 25.31 6.33 -13.39
CA ARG A 424 26.06 6.97 -12.30
C ARG A 424 25.32 8.14 -11.68
N SER A 425 24.79 9.05 -12.49
CA SER A 425 24.08 10.25 -12.00
C SER A 425 22.84 9.88 -11.16
N ALA A 426 22.09 8.87 -11.57
CA ALA A 426 20.96 8.34 -10.82
C ALA A 426 21.42 7.67 -9.52
N LEU A 427 22.47 6.85 -9.55
CA LEU A 427 23.02 6.22 -8.36
C LEU A 427 23.48 7.25 -7.32
N GLU A 428 24.13 8.33 -7.75
CA GLU A 428 24.61 9.40 -6.86
C GLU A 428 23.46 10.23 -6.28
N SER A 429 22.46 10.58 -7.09
CA SER A 429 21.37 11.49 -6.69
C SER A 429 20.23 10.87 -5.86
N ARG A 430 20.02 9.55 -5.97
CA ARG A 430 18.88 8.86 -5.33
C ARG A 430 19.09 8.54 -3.84
N GLU A 431 18.01 8.36 -3.09
CA GLU A 431 18.04 8.00 -1.67
C GLU A 431 18.07 6.47 -1.47
N LEU A 432 18.36 6.00 -0.26
CA LEU A 432 18.30 4.56 0.05
C LEU A 432 16.90 3.98 -0.23
N ASP A 433 15.84 4.73 0.08
CA ASP A 433 14.44 4.33 -0.12
C ASP A 433 14.15 3.97 -1.60
N ASP A 434 14.82 4.63 -2.55
CA ASP A 434 14.66 4.38 -3.99
C ASP A 434 15.25 3.02 -4.43
N PHE A 435 16.07 2.38 -3.59
CA PHE A 435 16.79 1.15 -3.93
C PHE A 435 16.24 -0.09 -3.23
N LEU A 436 15.28 0.07 -2.31
CA LEU A 436 14.76 -1.03 -1.50
C LEU A 436 14.01 -2.08 -2.35
N LYS A 437 13.98 -3.31 -1.85
CA LYS A 437 13.30 -4.44 -2.50
C LYS A 437 11.80 -4.32 -2.51
#